data_AF-A0A957C894-F1
#
_entry.id   AF-A0A957C894-F1
#
_cell.length_a   1.000
_cell.length_b   1.000
_cell.length_c   1.000
_cell.angle_alpha   90.00
_cell.angle_beta   90.00
_cell.angle_gamma   90.00
#
_symmetry.space_group_name_H-M   'P 1'
#
loop_
_entity.id
_entity.type
_entity.pdbx_description
1 polymer ?
#
loop_
_entity_poly.entity_id
_entity_poly.type
_entity_poly.pdbx_seq_one_letter_code
_entity_poly.pdbx_strand_id
1 'polypeptide(L)'
;MYILGVSCYYHDSAAAILKDGELIAASEEERFSRKKHDFGYPTQAINFCLEEAGITAQDLDYVVFYEKPLQKFERIIMSTLQTFPQSYPVFRESMVAWFNEKLWIKGELLTKLDIPDEKLLFVEHHLSHAASAFFCSPYEEAAVLTVDGVGEWTTTTLGKATAVWDQTPDGTPGSQTSNAIELFQEMKFPHSIGLLYSAFTAFLGFRVNNGEYKVMGMSP
;
A
#
# COMPACT_ATOMS: atom_id res chain seq x y z
N MET A 1 15.93 11.25 -10.38
CA MET A 1 15.34 11.06 -9.05
C MET A 1 14.94 9.61 -8.87
N TYR A 2 15.53 8.89 -7.93
CA TYR A 2 15.21 7.50 -7.61
C TYR A 2 14.34 7.40 -6.36
N ILE A 3 13.19 6.73 -6.48
CA ILE A 3 12.25 6.52 -5.37
C ILE A 3 11.98 5.02 -5.23
N LEU A 4 12.18 4.49 -4.03
CA LEU A 4 11.85 3.10 -3.69
C LEU A 4 10.55 3.05 -2.88
N GLY A 5 9.49 2.45 -3.42
CA GLY A 5 8.28 2.10 -2.69
C GLY A 5 8.43 0.74 -2.01
N VAL A 6 8.00 0.62 -0.75
CA VAL A 6 8.08 -0.62 0.04
C VAL A 6 6.74 -0.94 0.70
N SER A 7 6.33 -2.21 0.61
CA SER A 7 5.18 -2.80 1.32
C SER A 7 5.59 -4.03 2.12
N CYS A 8 5.22 -4.12 3.40
CA CYS A 8 5.47 -5.29 4.25
C CYS A 8 4.67 -5.30 5.57
N TYR A 9 4.76 -6.42 6.31
CA TYR A 9 4.14 -6.69 7.60
C TYR A 9 2.61 -6.73 7.64
N TYR A 10 1.98 -7.05 6.51
CA TYR A 10 0.56 -7.36 6.47
C TYR A 10 0.27 -8.61 5.64
N HIS A 11 0.30 -8.48 4.32
CA HIS A 11 0.35 -9.54 3.32
C HIS A 11 0.96 -8.93 2.05
N ASP A 12 1.44 -9.78 1.15
CA ASP A 12 1.96 -9.40 -0.17
C ASP A 12 3.05 -8.33 -0.08
N SER A 13 4.10 -8.64 0.70
CA SER A 13 5.28 -7.78 0.77
C SER A 13 5.93 -7.62 -0.61
N ALA A 14 6.33 -6.40 -0.93
CA ALA A 14 6.76 -6.03 -2.27
C ALA A 14 7.66 -4.78 -2.25
N ALA A 15 8.37 -4.59 -3.36
CA ALA A 15 9.12 -3.36 -3.63
C ALA A 15 8.91 -2.91 -5.08
N ALA A 16 8.97 -1.60 -5.30
CA ALA A 16 8.95 -0.99 -6.61
C ALA A 16 9.92 0.19 -6.66
N ILE A 17 10.67 0.33 -7.74
CA ILE A 17 11.61 1.43 -7.94
C ILE A 17 11.24 2.26 -9.15
N LEU A 18 11.19 3.57 -8.94
CA LEU A 18 10.93 4.57 -9.95
C LEU A 18 12.19 5.39 -10.20
N LYS A 19 12.41 5.77 -11.46
CA LYS A 19 13.41 6.76 -11.86
C LYS A 19 12.72 7.87 -12.64
N ASP A 20 12.71 9.08 -12.10
CA ASP A 20 12.15 10.27 -12.78
C ASP A 20 10.70 10.07 -13.26
N GLY A 21 9.90 9.33 -12.48
CA GLY A 21 8.50 9.02 -12.79
C GLY A 21 8.30 7.71 -13.60
N GLU A 22 9.36 7.13 -14.14
CA GLU A 22 9.30 5.87 -14.89
C GLU A 22 9.51 4.65 -13.97
N LEU A 23 8.67 3.62 -14.12
CA LEU A 23 8.83 2.34 -13.43
C LEU A 23 10.00 1.55 -14.02
N ILE A 24 11.04 1.35 -13.23
CA ILE A 24 12.19 0.55 -13.62
C ILE A 24 11.96 -0.93 -13.30
N ALA A 25 11.53 -1.22 -12.07
CA ALA A 25 11.25 -2.59 -11.63
C ALA A 25 10.21 -2.60 -10.49
N ALA A 26 9.45 -3.69 -10.42
CA ALA A 26 8.59 -4.01 -9.27
C ALA A 26 8.47 -5.53 -9.12
N SER A 27 8.48 -6.01 -7.88
CA SER A 27 8.28 -7.43 -7.60
C SER A 27 7.72 -7.67 -6.20
N GLU A 28 6.98 -8.77 -6.05
CA GLU A 28 6.54 -9.29 -4.77
C GLU A 28 7.59 -10.25 -4.19
N GLU A 29 7.79 -10.21 -2.87
CA GLU A 29 8.74 -11.08 -2.17
C GLU A 29 8.40 -12.56 -2.35
N GLU A 30 7.11 -12.91 -2.44
CA GLU A 30 6.66 -14.30 -2.62
C GLU A 30 7.21 -14.96 -3.90
N ARG A 31 7.57 -14.16 -4.91
CA ARG A 31 8.17 -14.65 -6.15
C ARG A 31 9.55 -15.24 -5.88
N PHE A 32 10.28 -14.68 -4.93
CA PHE A 32 11.62 -15.11 -4.52
C PHE A 32 11.59 -16.07 -3.33
N SER A 33 10.86 -15.74 -2.26
CA SER A 33 10.79 -16.54 -1.03
C SER A 33 10.03 -17.85 -1.20
N ARG A 34 9.20 -17.95 -2.26
CA ARG A 34 8.31 -19.08 -2.56
C ARG A 34 7.29 -19.36 -1.45
N LYS A 35 7.12 -18.43 -0.50
CA LYS A 35 6.08 -18.45 0.52
C LYS A 35 4.93 -17.60 0.02
N LYS A 36 3.81 -18.24 -0.28
CA LYS A 36 2.62 -17.54 -0.77
C LYS A 36 2.13 -16.50 0.26
N HIS A 37 1.86 -15.29 -0.18
CA HIS A 37 1.49 -14.13 0.63
C HIS A 37 2.54 -13.80 1.69
N ASP A 38 3.83 -13.86 1.31
CA ASP A 38 4.90 -13.50 2.24
C ASP A 38 4.68 -12.08 2.77
N PHE A 39 4.54 -11.97 4.08
CA PHE A 39 4.31 -10.70 4.76
C PHE A 39 5.59 -10.12 5.35
N GLY A 40 6.71 -10.84 5.27
CA GLY A 40 7.98 -10.41 5.87
C GLY A 40 8.57 -9.17 5.22
N TYR A 41 9.75 -8.78 5.70
CA TYR A 41 10.51 -7.71 5.06
C TYR A 41 10.96 -8.15 3.65
N PRO A 42 10.74 -7.34 2.59
CA PRO A 42 10.90 -7.77 1.19
C PRO A 42 12.35 -7.61 0.73
N THR A 43 13.28 -8.31 1.40
CA THR A 43 14.72 -8.19 1.12
C THR A 43 15.05 -8.50 -0.33
N GLN A 44 14.48 -9.58 -0.89
CA GLN A 44 14.82 -10.02 -2.24
C GLN A 44 14.20 -9.10 -3.29
N ALA A 45 12.95 -8.66 -3.07
CA ALA A 45 12.32 -7.70 -3.98
C ALA A 45 13.02 -6.33 -3.98
N ILE A 46 13.48 -5.84 -2.82
CA ILE A 46 14.27 -4.61 -2.73
C ILE A 46 15.59 -4.77 -3.49
N ASN A 47 16.34 -5.85 -3.23
CA ASN A 47 17.61 -6.11 -3.91
C ASN A 47 17.43 -6.19 -5.42
N PHE A 48 16.42 -6.92 -5.88
CA PHE A 48 16.06 -7.00 -7.30
C PHE A 48 15.80 -5.62 -7.91
N CYS A 49 15.02 -4.77 -7.23
CA CYS A 49 14.74 -3.41 -7.71
C CYS A 49 16.02 -2.57 -7.83
N LEU A 50 16.91 -2.60 -6.82
CA LEU A 50 18.17 -1.87 -6.84
C LEU A 50 19.13 -2.38 -7.93
N GLU A 51 19.19 -3.70 -8.11
CA GLU A 51 19.99 -4.36 -9.15
C GLU A 51 19.52 -3.98 -10.56
N GLU A 52 18.22 -4.04 -10.85
CA GLU A 52 17.65 -3.65 -12.15
C GLU A 52 17.85 -2.15 -12.45
N ALA A 53 17.82 -1.31 -11.42
CA ALA A 53 18.13 0.12 -11.56
C ALA A 53 19.64 0.40 -11.67
N GLY A 54 20.51 -0.57 -11.35
CA GLY A 54 21.96 -0.41 -11.35
C GLY A 54 22.48 0.58 -10.30
N ILE A 55 21.78 0.69 -9.16
CA ILE A 55 22.10 1.62 -8.07
C ILE A 55 22.19 0.93 -6.72
N THR A 56 22.66 1.64 -5.71
CA THR A 56 22.65 1.24 -4.31
C THR A 56 21.60 1.99 -3.50
N ALA A 57 21.32 1.55 -2.26
CA ALA A 57 20.36 2.23 -1.38
C ALA A 57 20.77 3.69 -1.07
N GLN A 58 22.06 4.00 -1.10
CA GLN A 58 22.61 5.33 -0.86
C GLN A 58 22.24 6.33 -1.97
N ASP A 59 22.04 5.82 -3.20
CA ASP A 59 21.67 6.61 -4.38
C ASP A 59 20.17 6.96 -4.43
N LEU A 60 19.35 6.36 -3.55
CA LEU A 60 17.93 6.67 -3.45
C LEU A 60 17.74 8.11 -2.96
N ASP A 61 16.86 8.86 -3.61
CA ASP A 61 16.43 10.18 -3.12
C ASP A 61 15.41 10.01 -2.00
N TYR A 62 14.45 9.08 -2.19
CA TYR A 62 13.43 8.77 -1.20
C TYR A 62 13.10 7.28 -1.12
N VAL A 63 12.70 6.85 0.07
CA VAL A 63 12.02 5.58 0.33
C VAL A 63 10.64 5.88 0.86
N VAL A 64 9.61 5.26 0.28
CA VAL A 64 8.21 5.54 0.61
C VAL A 64 7.55 4.27 1.14
N PHE A 65 7.01 4.34 2.35
CA PHE A 65 6.17 3.29 2.92
C PHE A 65 4.68 3.60 2.69
N TYR A 66 3.94 2.59 2.27
CA TYR A 66 2.61 2.71 1.67
C TYR A 66 1.46 3.13 2.60
N GLU A 67 1.65 3.07 3.93
CA GLU A 67 0.62 3.38 4.92
C GLU A 67 1.18 4.11 6.15
N LYS A 68 0.31 4.73 6.97
CA LYS A 68 0.69 5.37 8.25
C LYS A 68 0.50 4.40 9.44
N PRO A 69 1.57 3.83 10.03
CA PRO A 69 1.44 2.79 11.06
C PRO A 69 0.67 3.22 12.31
N LEU A 70 0.86 4.46 12.77
CA LEU A 70 0.21 4.95 13.99
C LEU A 70 -1.31 5.09 13.84
N GLN A 71 -1.80 5.55 12.68
CA GLN A 71 -3.24 5.70 12.44
C GLN A 71 -3.92 4.34 12.33
N LYS A 72 -3.26 3.37 11.68
CA LYS A 72 -3.73 1.98 11.62
C LYS A 72 -3.74 1.32 13.01
N PHE A 73 -2.72 1.59 13.83
CA PHE A 73 -2.67 1.12 15.21
C PHE A 73 -3.80 1.70 16.06
N GLU A 74 -4.05 3.01 15.94
CA GLU A 74 -5.16 3.70 16.60
C GLU A 74 -6.50 3.01 16.27
N ARG A 75 -6.77 2.72 15.00
CA ARG A 75 -7.98 1.99 14.60
C ARG A 75 -8.11 0.67 15.32
N ILE A 76 -7.04 -0.12 15.39
CA ILE A 76 -7.07 -1.45 16.00
C ILE A 76 -7.39 -1.36 17.50
N ILE A 77 -6.78 -0.41 18.21
CA ILE A 77 -7.10 -0.17 19.62
C ILE A 77 -8.57 0.26 19.76
N MET A 78 -9.01 1.27 19.01
CA MET A 78 -10.38 1.79 19.14
C MET A 78 -11.42 0.71 18.83
N SER A 79 -11.20 -0.08 17.79
CA SER A 79 -12.11 -1.16 17.38
C SER A 79 -12.18 -2.29 18.43
N THR A 80 -11.04 -2.63 19.04
CA THR A 80 -11.02 -3.64 20.11
C THR A 80 -11.68 -3.12 21.39
N LEU A 81 -11.47 -1.85 21.76
CA LEU A 81 -12.10 -1.25 22.95
C LEU A 81 -13.62 -1.18 22.86
N GLN A 82 -14.18 -0.94 21.67
CA GLN A 82 -15.64 -0.85 21.45
C GLN A 82 -16.39 -2.15 21.81
N THR A 83 -15.72 -3.30 21.76
CA THR A 83 -16.30 -4.63 22.00
C THR A 83 -15.66 -5.33 23.20
N PHE A 84 -14.99 -4.56 24.06
CA PHE A 84 -14.43 -5.05 25.30
C PHE A 84 -15.57 -5.38 26.30
N PRO A 85 -15.47 -6.48 27.08
CA PRO A 85 -14.34 -7.41 27.24
C PRO A 85 -14.24 -8.55 26.24
N GLN A 86 -15.24 -8.76 25.38
CA GLN A 86 -15.30 -9.91 24.47
C GLN A 86 -14.13 -9.95 23.47
N SER A 87 -13.59 -8.78 23.11
CA SER A 87 -12.44 -8.61 22.22
C SER A 87 -11.07 -8.86 22.86
N TYR A 88 -10.99 -9.20 24.16
CA TYR A 88 -9.71 -9.34 24.86
C TYR A 88 -8.69 -10.27 24.19
N PRO A 89 -9.07 -11.45 23.65
CA PRO A 89 -8.12 -12.31 22.93
C PRO A 89 -7.50 -11.61 21.72
N VAL A 90 -8.34 -10.97 20.90
CA VAL A 90 -7.92 -10.23 19.70
C VAL A 90 -7.06 -9.04 20.07
N PHE A 91 -7.40 -8.33 21.15
CA PHE A 91 -6.60 -7.24 21.69
C PHE A 91 -5.19 -7.72 22.07
N ARG A 92 -5.09 -8.80 22.85
CA ARG A 92 -3.80 -9.37 23.29
C ARG A 92 -2.92 -9.74 22.10
N GLU A 93 -3.47 -10.47 21.14
CA GLU A 93 -2.74 -10.89 19.92
C GLU A 93 -2.30 -9.68 19.10
N SER A 94 -3.19 -8.69 18.94
CA SER A 94 -2.87 -7.45 18.23
C SER A 94 -1.74 -6.69 18.92
N MET A 95 -1.77 -6.53 20.25
CA MET A 95 -0.70 -5.84 20.97
C MET A 95 0.65 -6.54 20.78
N VAL A 96 0.70 -7.87 20.87
CA VAL A 96 1.95 -8.63 20.64
C VAL A 96 2.49 -8.40 19.23
N ALA A 97 1.64 -8.48 18.21
CA ALA A 97 2.08 -8.28 16.82
C ALA A 97 2.57 -6.84 16.56
N TRP A 98 1.87 -5.84 17.09
CA TRP A 98 2.17 -4.43 16.83
C TRP A 98 3.40 -3.94 17.60
N PHE A 99 3.58 -4.36 18.85
CA PHE A 99 4.75 -3.98 19.65
C PHE A 99 6.04 -4.70 19.24
N ASN A 100 5.97 -5.83 18.55
CA ASN A 100 7.17 -6.53 18.10
C ASN A 100 7.65 -6.09 16.71
N GLU A 101 6.73 -5.81 15.78
CA GLU A 101 7.08 -5.61 14.37
C GLU A 101 6.58 -4.25 13.85
N LYS A 102 5.25 -4.07 13.80
CA LYS A 102 4.64 -3.05 12.94
C LYS A 102 4.90 -1.60 13.36
N LEU A 103 5.03 -1.32 14.66
CA LEU A 103 5.33 0.04 15.14
C LEU A 103 6.78 0.47 14.85
N TRP A 104 7.68 -0.50 14.62
CA TRP A 104 9.11 -0.25 14.46
C TRP A 104 9.56 -0.20 13.00
N ILE A 105 8.61 -0.25 12.05
CA ILE A 105 8.90 -0.25 10.61
C ILE A 105 9.81 0.90 10.19
N LYS A 106 9.63 2.09 10.78
CA LYS A 106 10.49 3.25 10.52
C LYS A 106 11.95 2.92 10.85
N GLY A 107 12.23 2.50 12.08
CA GLY A 107 13.58 2.17 12.52
C GLY A 107 14.18 1.00 11.74
N GLU A 108 13.36 0.02 11.39
CA GLU A 108 13.79 -1.13 10.61
C GLU A 108 14.19 -0.75 9.17
N LEU A 109 13.39 0.06 8.48
CA LEU A 109 13.71 0.53 7.12
C LEU A 109 14.99 1.36 7.11
N LEU A 110 15.14 2.30 8.06
CA LEU A 110 16.35 3.12 8.17
C LEU A 110 17.60 2.27 8.42
N THR A 111 17.49 1.28 9.31
CA THR A 111 18.63 0.42 9.67
C THR A 111 18.99 -0.56 8.55
N LYS A 112 17.99 -1.20 7.93
CA LYS A 112 18.24 -2.22 6.89
C LYS A 112 18.69 -1.63 5.56
N LEU A 113 18.19 -0.45 5.20
CA LEU A 113 18.59 0.24 3.97
C LEU A 113 19.80 1.16 4.19
N ASP A 114 20.19 1.42 5.44
CA ASP A 114 21.26 2.34 5.82
C ASP A 114 21.07 3.73 5.19
N ILE A 115 19.88 4.30 5.41
CA ILE A 115 19.47 5.61 4.88
C ILE A 115 19.16 6.58 6.02
N PRO A 116 19.35 7.90 5.81
CA PRO A 116 18.99 8.90 6.79
C PRO A 116 17.47 9.10 6.88
N ASP A 117 16.98 9.57 8.03
CA ASP A 117 15.55 9.71 8.34
C ASP A 117 14.82 10.59 7.31
N GLU A 118 15.47 11.65 6.82
CA GLU A 118 14.88 12.62 5.90
C GLU A 118 14.51 12.02 4.53
N LYS A 119 15.10 10.87 4.17
CA LYS A 119 14.77 10.16 2.93
C LYS A 119 13.56 9.24 3.08
N LEU A 120 13.12 8.93 4.30
CA LEU A 120 12.00 8.01 4.53
C LEU A 120 10.68 8.77 4.69
N LEU A 121 9.75 8.50 3.78
CA LEU A 121 8.42 9.10 3.73
C LEU A 121 7.34 8.04 3.98
N PHE A 122 6.20 8.50 4.52
CA PHE A 122 5.01 7.70 4.73
C PHE A 122 3.83 8.37 4.04
N VAL A 123 3.05 7.60 3.29
CA VAL A 123 1.85 8.07 2.60
C VAL A 123 0.62 7.32 3.12
N GLU A 124 -0.56 7.76 2.69
CA GLU A 124 -1.82 7.11 3.07
C GLU A 124 -2.07 5.89 2.18
N HIS A 125 -2.56 4.80 2.77
CA HIS A 125 -2.79 3.52 2.08
C HIS A 125 -3.66 3.67 0.81
N HIS A 126 -4.78 4.37 0.92
CA HIS A 126 -5.68 4.59 -0.21
C HIS A 126 -5.13 5.57 -1.24
N LEU A 127 -4.23 6.48 -0.83
CA LEU A 127 -3.50 7.33 -1.77
C LEU A 127 -2.50 6.51 -2.58
N SER A 128 -1.82 5.55 -1.96
CA SER A 128 -0.95 4.58 -2.65
C SER A 128 -1.73 3.78 -3.70
N HIS A 129 -2.92 3.27 -3.34
CA HIS A 129 -3.81 2.59 -4.29
C HIS A 129 -4.21 3.50 -5.45
N ALA A 130 -4.70 4.71 -5.15
CA ALA A 130 -5.10 5.69 -6.15
C ALA A 130 -3.95 6.02 -7.12
N ALA A 131 -2.74 6.27 -6.59
CA ALA A 131 -1.56 6.57 -7.36
C ALA A 131 -1.13 5.41 -8.27
N SER A 132 -1.12 4.17 -7.75
CA SER A 132 -0.75 2.98 -8.52
C SER A 132 -1.70 2.69 -9.69
N ALA A 133 -2.97 3.09 -9.59
CA ALA A 133 -3.93 2.93 -10.67
C ALA A 133 -3.88 4.11 -11.66
N PHE A 134 -3.94 5.34 -11.15
CA PHE A 134 -4.04 6.53 -11.98
C PHE A 134 -2.74 6.81 -12.74
N PHE A 135 -1.58 6.78 -12.07
CA PHE A 135 -0.31 7.09 -12.73
C PHE A 135 0.22 5.94 -13.60
N CYS A 136 -0.44 4.79 -13.60
CA CYS A 136 -0.20 3.72 -14.57
C CYS A 136 -1.24 3.72 -15.70
N SER A 137 -2.15 4.69 -15.71
CA SER A 137 -3.17 4.87 -16.75
C SER A 137 -2.74 5.94 -17.76
N PRO A 138 -3.27 5.92 -19.01
CA PRO A 138 -2.93 6.92 -20.02
C PRO A 138 -3.74 8.23 -19.90
N TYR A 139 -4.54 8.39 -18.84
CA TYR A 139 -5.47 9.51 -18.72
C TYR A 139 -4.81 10.74 -18.11
N GLU A 140 -5.09 11.92 -18.66
CA GLU A 140 -4.69 13.21 -18.08
C GLU A 140 -5.59 13.62 -16.91
N GLU A 141 -6.85 13.19 -16.94
CA GLU A 141 -7.83 13.45 -15.88
C GLU A 141 -8.76 12.24 -15.73
N ALA A 142 -8.97 11.80 -14.48
CA ALA A 142 -9.91 10.72 -14.19
C ALA A 142 -10.56 10.88 -12.81
N ALA A 143 -11.78 10.34 -12.68
CA ALA A 143 -12.32 10.01 -11.37
C ALA A 143 -11.59 8.76 -10.85
N VAL A 144 -11.25 8.75 -9.55
CA VAL A 144 -10.56 7.65 -8.90
C VAL A 144 -11.46 7.07 -7.82
N LEU A 145 -11.69 5.75 -7.89
CA LEU A 145 -12.39 4.98 -6.86
C LEU A 145 -11.46 3.89 -6.35
N THR A 146 -11.16 3.90 -5.06
CA THR A 146 -10.48 2.78 -4.40
C THR A 146 -11.48 2.03 -3.53
N VAL A 147 -11.49 0.70 -3.60
CA VAL A 147 -12.35 -0.16 -2.78
C VAL A 147 -11.47 -1.26 -2.20
N ASP A 148 -11.34 -1.28 -0.87
CA ASP A 148 -10.46 -2.20 -0.16
C ASP A 148 -11.16 -2.80 1.08
N GLY A 149 -10.54 -3.80 1.70
CA GLY A 149 -10.91 -4.32 3.00
C GLY A 149 -10.85 -3.21 4.05
N VAL A 150 -9.64 -2.75 4.39
CA VAL A 150 -9.41 -1.62 5.31
C VAL A 150 -7.95 -1.15 5.28
N GLY A 151 -7.73 0.15 5.10
CA GLY A 151 -6.44 0.81 5.29
C GLY A 151 -6.20 1.25 6.73
N GLU A 152 -5.82 2.52 6.95
CA GLU A 152 -5.68 3.10 8.29
C GLU A 152 -7.02 3.21 9.00
N TRP A 153 -8.01 3.80 8.34
CA TRP A 153 -9.43 3.87 8.75
C TRP A 153 -10.36 3.68 7.57
N THR A 154 -9.92 4.19 6.44
CA THR A 154 -10.62 4.19 5.18
C THR A 154 -10.78 2.78 4.62
N THR A 155 -11.87 2.56 3.92
CA THR A 155 -12.23 1.30 3.27
C THR A 155 -12.58 1.53 1.79
N THR A 156 -13.02 2.75 1.45
CA THR A 156 -13.32 3.17 0.09
C THR A 156 -13.05 4.66 -0.04
N THR A 157 -12.43 5.11 -1.12
CA THR A 157 -12.29 6.54 -1.44
C THR A 157 -12.82 6.86 -2.81
N LEU A 158 -13.39 8.05 -2.96
CA LEU A 158 -13.71 8.67 -4.24
C LEU A 158 -12.94 9.99 -4.35
N GLY A 159 -12.37 10.21 -5.53
CA GLY A 159 -11.57 11.39 -5.79
C GLY A 159 -11.47 11.73 -7.27
N LYS A 160 -10.66 12.75 -7.54
CA LYS A 160 -10.24 13.17 -8.87
C LYS A 160 -8.72 13.16 -8.92
N ALA A 161 -8.16 12.73 -10.04
CA ALA A 161 -6.74 12.78 -10.28
C ALA A 161 -6.46 13.44 -11.63
N THR A 162 -5.34 14.16 -11.69
CA THR A 162 -4.82 14.81 -12.89
C THR A 162 -3.34 14.50 -13.07
N ALA A 163 -2.90 14.24 -14.30
CA ALA A 163 -1.53 13.96 -14.65
C ALA A 163 -1.08 14.81 -15.84
N VAL A 164 0.18 15.22 -15.78
CA VAL A 164 0.96 15.86 -16.82
C VAL A 164 2.12 14.93 -17.13
N TRP A 165 2.16 14.42 -18.36
CA TRP A 165 3.14 13.42 -18.79
C TRP A 165 4.34 14.02 -19.54
N ASP A 166 4.22 15.24 -20.08
CA ASP A 166 5.10 15.96 -21.04
C ASP A 166 5.44 15.17 -22.35
N GLN A 167 5.44 15.72 -23.57
CA GLN A 167 5.02 17.00 -24.14
C GLN A 167 4.00 16.72 -25.26
N THR A 168 3.13 17.68 -25.57
CA THR A 168 2.51 17.73 -26.91
C THR A 168 3.64 17.74 -27.96
N PRO A 169 3.48 17.13 -29.15
CA PRO A 169 4.51 17.13 -30.20
C PRO A 169 5.04 18.52 -30.58
N ASP A 170 4.27 19.56 -30.24
CA ASP A 170 4.49 20.98 -30.50
C ASP A 170 5.10 21.77 -29.33
N GLY A 171 5.43 21.11 -28.20
CA GLY A 171 6.17 21.71 -27.09
C GLY A 171 5.41 22.82 -26.36
N THR A 172 4.08 22.85 -26.48
CA THR A 172 3.23 23.83 -25.80
C THR A 172 2.84 23.30 -24.40
N PRO A 173 3.05 24.09 -23.33
CA PRO A 173 2.57 23.70 -22.01
C PRO A 173 1.04 23.57 -22.04
N GLY A 174 0.52 22.39 -21.70
CA GLY A 174 -0.91 22.19 -21.50
C GLY A 174 -1.46 23.06 -20.37
N SER A 175 -2.78 23.21 -20.31
CA SER A 175 -3.48 24.02 -19.30
C SER A 175 -3.31 23.55 -17.85
N GLN A 176 -2.75 22.35 -17.61
CA GLN A 176 -2.53 21.77 -16.29
C GLN A 176 -1.05 21.82 -15.92
N THR A 177 -0.74 22.33 -14.74
CA THR A 177 0.65 22.63 -14.32
C THR A 177 1.26 21.60 -13.37
N SER A 178 0.52 20.58 -12.91
CA SER A 178 1.06 19.59 -11.96
C SER A 178 0.21 18.32 -11.84
N ASN A 179 0.88 17.20 -11.57
CA ASN A 179 0.25 15.96 -11.11
C ASN A 179 -0.45 16.16 -9.76
N ALA A 180 -1.68 15.67 -9.61
CA ALA A 180 -2.43 15.78 -8.37
C ALA A 180 -3.41 14.61 -8.21
N ILE A 181 -3.62 14.18 -6.97
CA ILE A 181 -4.70 13.29 -6.57
C ILE A 181 -5.41 13.94 -5.40
N GLU A 182 -6.70 14.20 -5.56
CA GLU A 182 -7.58 14.74 -4.53
C GLU A 182 -8.65 13.71 -4.18
N LEU A 183 -8.55 13.11 -2.99
CA LEU A 183 -9.55 12.22 -2.44
C LEU A 183 -10.48 13.03 -1.54
N PHE A 184 -11.68 13.35 -2.02
CA PHE A 184 -12.62 14.25 -1.33
C PHE A 184 -13.75 13.51 -0.60
N GLN A 185 -13.93 12.21 -0.85
CA GLN A 185 -14.93 11.39 -0.18
C GLN A 185 -14.33 10.05 0.26
N GLU A 186 -14.75 9.58 1.42
CA GLU A 186 -14.33 8.30 1.96
C GLU A 186 -15.45 7.59 2.74
N MET A 187 -15.41 6.26 2.70
CA MET A 187 -16.08 5.41 3.68
C MET A 187 -15.04 4.88 4.66
N LYS A 188 -15.43 4.78 5.94
CA LYS A 188 -14.57 4.30 7.01
C LYS A 188 -15.06 2.99 7.58
N PHE A 189 -14.11 2.23 8.12
CA PHE A 189 -14.37 1.12 9.00
C PHE A 189 -15.36 1.54 10.11
N PRO A 190 -16.41 0.75 10.42
CA PRO A 190 -16.59 -0.65 10.04
C PRO A 190 -17.31 -0.90 8.71
N HIS A 191 -17.70 0.13 7.96
CA HIS A 191 -18.40 -0.05 6.70
C HIS A 191 -17.42 -0.33 5.56
N SER A 192 -17.37 -1.58 5.09
CA SER A 192 -16.48 -2.01 4.02
C SER A 192 -17.14 -3.06 3.13
N ILE A 193 -17.17 -2.81 1.82
CA ILE A 193 -17.59 -3.81 0.84
C ILE A 193 -16.57 -4.95 0.76
N GLY A 194 -15.28 -4.66 0.90
CA GLY A 194 -14.23 -5.68 0.94
C GLY A 194 -14.38 -6.63 2.12
N LEU A 195 -14.66 -6.11 3.33
CA LEU A 195 -14.93 -6.94 4.51
C LEU A 195 -16.27 -7.67 4.42
N LEU A 196 -17.29 -7.07 3.81
CA LEU A 196 -18.55 -7.78 3.53
C LEU A 196 -18.30 -9.00 2.63
N TYR A 197 -17.55 -8.81 1.54
CA TYR A 197 -17.18 -9.88 0.62
C TYR A 197 -16.32 -10.96 1.31
N SER A 198 -15.40 -10.53 2.18
CA SER A 198 -14.58 -11.43 3.01
C SER A 198 -15.43 -12.25 3.98
N ALA A 199 -16.48 -11.67 4.56
CA ALA A 199 -17.39 -12.37 5.46
C ALA A 199 -18.16 -13.48 4.73
N PHE A 200 -18.64 -13.23 3.51
CA PHE A 200 -19.26 -14.26 2.68
C PHE A 200 -18.25 -15.32 2.22
N THR A 201 -17.01 -14.91 1.91
CA THR A 201 -15.92 -15.83 1.59
C THR A 201 -15.67 -16.82 2.73
N ALA A 202 -15.57 -16.32 3.96
CA ALA A 202 -15.47 -17.14 5.16
C ALA A 202 -16.71 -18.03 5.38
N PHE A 203 -17.91 -17.48 5.20
CA PHE A 203 -19.17 -18.22 5.36
C PHE A 203 -19.28 -19.41 4.41
N LEU A 204 -18.80 -19.28 3.18
CA LEU A 204 -18.75 -20.34 2.18
C LEU A 204 -17.62 -21.37 2.43
N GLY A 205 -16.86 -21.21 3.51
CA GLY A 205 -15.78 -22.13 3.90
C GLY A 205 -14.44 -21.86 3.21
N PHE A 206 -14.30 -20.73 2.51
CA PHE A 206 -13.02 -20.32 1.93
C PHE A 206 -12.18 -19.49 2.91
N ARG A 207 -10.86 -19.52 2.71
CA ARG A 207 -9.91 -18.75 3.52
C ARG A 207 -9.94 -17.27 3.11
N VAL A 208 -10.13 -16.36 4.07
CA VAL A 208 -10.08 -14.90 3.85
C VAL A 208 -8.67 -14.45 3.41
N ASN A 209 -8.59 -13.40 2.60
CA ASN A 209 -7.39 -12.88 1.92
C ASN A 209 -6.74 -13.93 0.99
N ASN A 210 -7.53 -14.86 0.46
CA ASN A 210 -7.08 -15.87 -0.49
C ASN A 210 -8.23 -16.42 -1.33
N GLY A 211 -9.39 -16.62 -0.75
CA GLY A 211 -10.53 -17.32 -1.34
C GLY A 211 -11.46 -16.44 -2.13
N GLU A 212 -11.33 -15.12 -2.03
CA GLU A 212 -12.23 -14.13 -2.60
C GLU A 212 -12.37 -14.32 -4.12
N TYR A 213 -11.25 -14.55 -4.84
CA TYR A 213 -11.30 -14.80 -6.28
C TYR A 213 -12.04 -16.09 -6.66
N LYS A 214 -12.06 -17.09 -5.76
CA LYS A 214 -12.80 -18.34 -5.99
C LYS A 214 -14.30 -18.11 -5.88
N VAL A 215 -14.71 -17.32 -4.88
CA VAL A 215 -16.12 -16.91 -4.72
C VAL A 215 -16.57 -16.10 -5.93
N MET A 216 -15.72 -15.20 -6.44
CA MET A 216 -16.01 -14.44 -7.66
C MET A 216 -16.19 -15.37 -8.85
N GLY A 217 -15.30 -16.34 -9.04
CA GLY A 217 -15.41 -17.34 -10.11
C GLY A 217 -16.65 -18.24 -10.01
N MET A 218 -17.32 -18.29 -8.86
CA MET A 218 -18.58 -19.00 -8.66
C MET A 218 -19.82 -18.13 -8.92
N SER A 219 -19.66 -16.84 -9.19
CA SER A 219 -20.76 -15.93 -9.53
C SER A 219 -21.03 -15.99 -11.04
N PRO A 220 -22.12 -16.62 -11.50
CA PRO A 220 -22.47 -16.71 -12.93
C PRO A 220 -22.99 -15.38 -13.50
#